data_AF-A0A202E381-F1
#
_entry.id   AF-A0A202E381-F1
#
_cell.length_a   1.000
_cell.length_b   1.000
_cell.length_c   1.000
_cell.angle_alpha   90.00
_cell.angle_beta   90.00
_cell.angle_gamma   90.00
#
_symmetry.space_group_name_H-M   'P 1'
#
loop_
_entity.id
_entity.type
_entity.pdbx_description
1 polymer ?
#
loop_
_entity_poly.entity_id
_entity_poly.type
_entity_poly.pdbx_seq_one_letter_code
_entity_poly.pdbx_strand_id
1 'polypeptide(L)'
;IYRYIAKPWDDGEDLKRIINEGLEFYTKRDARRKHTDELEKLKKLIEHYEDQSTKLTGNLASCRLCHKIHRPDKDEWEHIQAYISHYSDLRFHDTICPSCGGAFRATRTI
;
A
#
# COMPACT_ATOMS: atom_id res chain seq x y z
N ILE A 1 8.00 -35.14 13.72
CA ILE A 1 8.42 -36.43 14.31
C ILE A 1 9.07 -37.21 13.19
N TYR A 2 10.40 -37.18 13.10
CA TYR A 2 11.10 -37.95 12.09
C TYR A 2 11.24 -39.38 12.64
N ARG A 3 10.48 -40.33 12.08
CA ARG A 3 10.65 -41.75 12.37
C ARG A 3 11.94 -42.20 11.67
N TYR A 4 12.95 -42.54 12.46
CA TYR A 4 14.14 -43.19 11.93
C TYR A 4 13.72 -44.56 11.38
N ILE A 5 14.16 -44.86 10.16
CA ILE A 5 14.00 -46.20 9.59
C ILE A 5 15.23 -46.98 10.07
N ALA A 6 15.04 -48.06 10.85
CA ALA A 6 16.12 -48.90 11.37
C ALA A 6 16.17 -50.26 10.65
N LYS A 7 17.36 -50.64 10.15
CA LYS A 7 17.61 -51.93 9.48
C LYS A 7 17.61 -53.11 10.48
N PRO A 8 17.35 -54.35 10.03
CA PRO A 8 17.05 -54.81 8.65
C PRO A 8 15.55 -54.71 8.29
N TRP A 9 15.24 -54.50 7.01
CA TRP A 9 13.87 -54.37 6.51
C TRP A 9 13.34 -55.74 6.12
N ASP A 10 12.46 -56.29 6.96
CA ASP A 10 11.91 -57.63 6.75
C ASP A 10 10.75 -57.62 5.73
N ASP A 11 10.07 -56.48 5.58
CA ASP A 11 8.97 -56.28 4.63
C ASP A 11 9.17 -55.00 3.78
N GLY A 12 9.14 -55.20 2.46
CA GLY A 12 9.23 -54.13 1.47
C GLY A 12 7.98 -53.24 1.39
N GLU A 13 6.81 -53.70 1.85
CA GLU A 13 5.60 -52.88 1.89
C GLU A 13 5.69 -51.80 2.97
N ASP A 14 6.18 -52.14 4.15
CA ASP A 14 6.36 -51.18 5.25
C ASP A 14 7.37 -50.08 4.89
N LEU A 15 8.44 -50.43 4.19
CA LEU A 15 9.41 -49.45 3.70
C LEU A 15 8.77 -48.49 2.69
N LYS A 16 7.99 -49.01 1.73
CA LYS A 16 7.27 -48.18 0.74
C LYS A 16 6.28 -47.24 1.42
N ARG A 17 5.54 -47.74 2.42
CA ARG A 17 4.58 -46.93 3.19
C ARG A 17 5.27 -45.76 3.89
N ILE A 18 6.37 -46.01 4.59
CA ILE A 18 7.12 -44.95 5.30
C ILE A 18 7.70 -43.92 4.31
N ILE A 19 8.22 -44.36 3.17
CA ILE A 19 8.74 -43.47 2.12
C ILE A 19 7.61 -42.59 1.57
N ASN A 20 6.45 -43.18 1.26
CA ASN A 20 5.31 -42.44 0.74
C ASN A 20 4.76 -41.43 1.75
N GLU A 21 4.64 -41.82 3.02
CA GLU A 21 4.26 -40.92 4.12
C GLU A 21 5.25 -39.74 4.23
N GLY A 22 6.56 -40.03 4.15
CA GLY A 22 7.61 -39.01 4.17
C GLY A 22 7.55 -38.06 2.97
N LEU A 23 7.29 -38.60 1.78
CA LEU A 23 7.18 -37.83 0.54
C LEU A 23 5.94 -36.92 0.55
N GLU A 24 4.80 -37.43 0.99
CA GLU A 24 3.58 -36.63 1.16
C GLU A 24 3.77 -35.51 2.18
N PHE A 25 4.44 -35.79 3.29
CA PHE A 25 4.73 -34.78 4.29
C PHE A 25 5.66 -33.69 3.73
N TYR A 26 6.71 -34.09 3.01
CA TYR A 26 7.64 -33.15 2.41
C TYR A 26 6.98 -32.26 1.35
N THR A 27 6.19 -32.85 0.45
CA THR A 27 5.48 -32.11 -0.60
C THR A 27 4.47 -31.12 -0.03
N LYS A 28 3.66 -31.53 0.97
CA LYS A 28 2.75 -30.62 1.69
C LYS A 28 3.49 -29.50 2.39
N ARG A 29 4.64 -29.79 3.00
CA ARG A 29 5.47 -28.78 3.68
C ARG A 29 6.09 -27.78 2.70
N ASP A 30 6.59 -28.25 1.56
CA ASP A 30 7.16 -27.40 0.51
C ASP A 30 6.09 -26.50 -0.12
N ALA A 31 4.93 -27.05 -0.46
CA ALA A 31 3.80 -26.28 -0.99
C ALA A 31 3.35 -25.20 0.00
N ARG A 32 3.20 -25.56 1.29
CA ARG A 32 2.85 -24.60 2.33
C ARG A 32 3.91 -23.50 2.45
N ARG A 33 5.20 -23.83 2.41
CA ARG A 33 6.28 -22.84 2.43
C ARG A 33 6.17 -21.87 1.26
N LYS A 34 6.02 -22.37 0.03
CA LYS A 34 5.85 -21.54 -1.17
C LYS A 34 4.66 -20.58 -1.06
N HIS A 35 3.51 -21.09 -0.61
CA HIS A 35 2.33 -20.24 -0.38
C HIS A 35 2.59 -19.17 0.69
N THR A 36 3.34 -19.50 1.74
CA THR A 36 3.65 -18.54 2.80
C THR A 36 4.59 -17.44 2.29
N ASP A 37 5.62 -17.82 1.52
CA ASP A 37 6.56 -16.88 0.91
C ASP A 37 5.85 -15.95 -0.11
N GLU A 38 4.91 -16.49 -0.87
CA GLU A 38 4.12 -15.71 -1.84
C GLU A 38 3.14 -14.76 -1.16
N LEU A 39 2.45 -15.21 -0.10
CA LEU A 39 1.61 -14.35 0.72
C LEU A 39 2.40 -13.20 1.34
N GLU A 40 3.62 -13.46 1.83
CA GLU A 40 4.47 -12.40 2.39
C GLU A 40 4.90 -11.37 1.33
N LYS A 41 5.22 -11.82 0.11
CA LYS A 41 5.51 -10.91 -1.01
C LYS A 41 4.32 -10.06 -1.40
N LEU A 42 3.13 -10.67 -1.51
CA LEU A 42 1.89 -9.97 -1.81
C LEU A 42 1.54 -8.96 -0.72
N LYS A 43 1.70 -9.32 0.56
CA LYS A 43 1.52 -8.38 1.68
C LYS A 43 2.44 -7.18 1.56
N LYS A 44 3.75 -7.39 1.35
CA LYS A 44 4.71 -6.29 1.18
C LYS A 44 4.37 -5.40 -0.02
N LEU A 45 3.87 -6.00 -1.10
CA LEU A 45 3.44 -5.26 -2.29
C LEU A 45 2.19 -4.40 -2.00
N ILE A 46 1.21 -4.97 -1.29
CA ILE A 46 0.02 -4.24 -0.85
C ILE A 46 0.42 -3.09 0.08
N GLU A 47 1.21 -3.36 1.12
CA GLU A 47 1.71 -2.34 2.05
C GLU A 47 2.45 -1.21 1.32
N HIS A 48 3.29 -1.56 0.33
CA HIS A 48 3.99 -0.58 -0.50
C HIS A 48 3.04 0.30 -1.33
N TYR A 49 2.00 -0.28 -1.93
CA TYR A 49 1.02 0.47 -2.69
C TYR A 49 0.04 1.23 -1.81
N GLU A 50 -0.29 0.72 -0.62
CA GLU A 50 -1.11 1.42 0.37
C GLU A 50 -0.41 2.69 0.84
N ASP A 51 0.88 2.60 1.15
CA ASP A 51 1.75 3.75 1.49
C ASP A 51 1.80 4.79 0.37
N GLN A 52 1.89 4.35 -0.90
CA GLN A 52 1.81 5.25 -2.05
C GLN A 52 0.40 5.76 -2.34
N SER A 53 -0.62 5.05 -1.87
CA SER A 53 -2.03 5.38 -2.10
C SER A 53 -2.64 6.20 -0.97
N THR A 54 -1.85 7.09 -0.34
CA THR A 54 -2.33 8.30 0.33
C THR A 54 -3.05 9.24 -0.65
N LYS A 55 -4.01 8.68 -1.39
CA LYS A 55 -5.02 9.36 -2.15
C LYS A 55 -5.88 10.05 -1.12
N LEU A 56 -6.07 11.35 -1.35
CA LEU A 56 -7.20 12.14 -0.89
C LEU A 56 -8.49 11.31 -0.95
N THR A 57 -8.82 10.63 0.14
CA THR A 57 -10.00 9.76 0.27
C THR A 57 -10.82 10.27 1.43
N GLY A 58 -12.14 10.34 1.23
CA GLY A 58 -13.06 10.95 2.19
C GLY A 58 -13.33 12.43 1.93
N ASN A 59 -14.07 13.05 2.86
CA ASN A 59 -14.44 14.46 2.79
C ASN A 59 -13.39 15.30 3.53
N LEU A 60 -12.73 16.21 2.81
CA LEU A 60 -11.87 17.21 3.43
C LEU A 60 -12.70 18.36 3.99
N ALA A 61 -12.53 18.65 5.28
CA ALA A 61 -13.04 19.88 5.85
C ALA A 61 -12.17 21.06 5.40
N SER A 62 -12.76 21.99 4.65
CA SER A 62 -12.11 23.24 4.26
C SER A 62 -12.77 24.44 4.91
N CYS A 63 -11.97 25.45 5.25
CA CYS A 63 -12.48 26.69 5.80
C CYS A 63 -13.16 27.50 4.68
N ARG A 64 -14.43 27.85 4.87
CA ARG A 64 -15.17 28.66 3.89
C ARG A 64 -14.59 30.06 3.66
N LEU A 65 -13.85 30.61 4.63
CA LEU A 65 -13.30 31.96 4.55
C LEU A 65 -11.92 32.02 3.89
N CYS A 66 -11.03 31.08 4.22
CA CYS A 66 -9.63 31.11 3.76
C CYS A 66 -9.23 29.91 2.89
N HIS A 67 -10.15 28.95 2.68
CA HIS A 67 -9.97 27.75 1.87
C HIS A 67 -8.78 26.86 2.30
N LYS A 68 -8.32 27.02 3.54
CA LYS A 68 -7.38 26.09 4.17
C LYS A 68 -8.07 24.76 4.46
N ILE A 69 -7.31 23.67 4.41
CA ILE A 69 -7.78 22.33 4.77
C ILE A 69 -7.32 22.02 6.20
N HIS A 70 -8.22 21.47 7.01
CA HIS A 70 -7.89 20.97 8.34
C HIS A 70 -7.28 19.58 8.25
N ARG A 71 -6.12 19.38 8.87
CA ARG A 71 -5.43 18.10 9.03
C ARG A 71 -5.87 17.45 10.34
N PRO A 72 -6.73 16.42 10.30
CA PRO A 72 -7.26 15.80 11.52
C PRO A 72 -6.17 15.12 12.37
N ASP A 73 -5.08 14.70 11.73
CA ASP A 73 -3.95 14.01 12.34
C ASP A 73 -3.06 14.94 13.19
N LYS A 74 -3.01 16.24 12.85
CA LYS A 74 -2.13 17.23 13.50
C LYS A 74 -2.86 18.38 14.17
N ASP A 75 -4.19 18.43 14.02
CA ASP A 75 -5.03 19.56 14.42
C ASP A 75 -4.55 20.92 13.87
N GLU A 76 -4.03 20.89 12.65
CA GLU A 76 -3.44 22.06 11.98
C GLU A 76 -4.23 22.43 10.72
N TRP A 77 -4.10 23.70 10.31
CA TRP A 77 -4.69 24.21 9.06
C TRP A 77 -3.61 24.57 8.06
N GLU A 78 -3.73 24.03 6.85
CA GLU A 78 -2.77 24.31 5.77
C GLU A 78 -3.44 24.79 4.49
N HIS A 79 -2.67 25.45 3.63
CA HIS A 79 -3.15 25.88 2.33
C HIS A 79 -3.45 24.68 1.43
N ILE A 80 -4.55 24.76 0.67
CA ILE A 80 -4.99 23.68 -0.22
C ILE A 80 -3.92 23.23 -1.22
N GLN A 81 -3.13 24.16 -1.75
CA GLN A 81 -2.03 23.85 -2.66
C GLN A 81 -0.96 22.99 -1.97
N ALA A 82 -0.58 23.36 -0.73
CA ALA A 82 0.40 22.61 0.05
C ALA A 82 -0.13 21.21 0.41
N TYR A 83 -1.41 21.13 0.82
CA TYR A 83 -2.10 19.87 1.09
C TYR A 83 -2.03 18.95 -0.14
N ILE A 84 -2.52 19.42 -1.29
CA ILE A 84 -2.63 18.59 -2.49
C ILE A 84 -1.24 18.20 -3.02
N SER A 85 -0.27 19.11 -3.04
CA SER A 85 1.10 18.78 -3.47
C SER A 85 1.82 17.81 -2.54
N HIS A 86 1.41 17.69 -1.27
CA HIS A 86 1.98 16.68 -0.37
C HIS A 86 1.50 15.26 -0.73
N TYR A 87 0.27 15.14 -1.22
CA TYR A 87 -0.40 13.87 -1.53
C TYR A 87 -0.51 13.58 -3.04
N SER A 88 0.12 14.38 -3.89
CA SER A 88 0.10 14.20 -5.34
C SER A 88 1.31 14.84 -6.02
N ASP A 89 1.66 14.36 -7.21
CA ASP A 89 2.72 14.94 -8.04
C ASP A 89 2.29 16.23 -8.79
N LEU A 90 1.19 16.87 -8.36
CA LEU A 90 0.68 18.08 -9.01
C LEU A 90 1.57 19.30 -8.70
N ARG A 91 1.93 20.03 -9.76
CA ARG A 91 2.63 21.32 -9.67
C ARG A 91 1.66 22.48 -9.89
N PHE A 92 1.47 23.29 -8.86
CA PHE A 92 0.69 24.52 -8.96
C PHE A 92 1.50 25.63 -9.62
N HIS A 93 0.84 26.39 -10.49
CA HIS A 93 1.37 27.60 -11.11
C HIS A 93 0.42 28.75 -10.80
N ASP A 94 0.96 29.85 -10.29
CA ASP A 94 0.17 31.03 -9.99
C ASP A 94 -0.07 31.82 -11.28
N THR A 95 -1.32 31.82 -11.74
CA THR A 95 -1.75 32.57 -12.92
C THR A 95 -2.96 33.43 -12.58
N ILE A 96 -3.02 34.63 -13.17
CA ILE A 96 -4.19 35.52 -13.03
C ILE A 96 -5.20 35.10 -14.09
N CYS A 97 -6.40 34.70 -13.66
CA CYS A 97 -7.44 34.34 -14.60
C CYS A 97 -7.93 35.57 -15.39
N PRO A 98 -8.49 35.38 -16.60
CA PRO A 98 -8.93 36.49 -17.46
C PRO A 98 -9.92 37.45 -16.80
N SER A 99 -10.80 36.95 -15.91
CA SER A 99 -11.75 37.79 -15.17
C SER A 99 -11.05 38.73 -14.18
N CYS A 100 -10.04 38.24 -13.44
CA CYS A 100 -9.25 39.05 -12.53
C CYS A 100 -8.33 40.03 -13.28
N GLY A 101 -7.77 39.62 -14.42
CA GLY A 101 -6.92 40.49 -15.25
C GLY A 101 -7.67 41.68 -15.84
N GLY A 102 -8.93 41.49 -16.24
CA GLY A 102 -9.80 42.57 -16.72
C GLY A 102 -10.10 43.61 -15.64
N ALA A 103 -10.37 43.18 -14.41
CA ALA A 103 -10.62 44.06 -13.27
C ALA A 103 -9.37 44.87 -12.89
N PHE A 104 -8.18 44.24 -12.93
CA PHE A 104 -6.92 44.89 -12.57
C PHE A 104 -6.53 46.05 -13.52
N ARG A 105 -6.96 45.99 -14.78
CA ARG A 105 -6.74 47.05 -15.77
C ARG A 105 -7.69 48.24 -15.61
N ALA A 106 -8.89 48.03 -15.07
CA ALA A 106 -9.90 49.09 -14.91
C ALA A 106 -9.60 50.04 -13.74
N THR A 107 -8.87 49.59 -12.73
CA THR A 107 -8.57 50.37 -11.51
C THR A 107 -7.22 51.10 -11.55
N ARG A 108 -6.47 50.99 -12.65
CA ARG A 108 -5.10 51.53 -12.77
C ARG A 108 -4.97 52.57 -13.89
N THR A 109 -6.03 53.33 -14.13
CA THR A 109 -5.98 54.59 -14.88
C THR A 109 -5.92 55.72 -13.88
N ILE A 110 -4.70 56.05 -13.42
CA ILE A 110 -4.36 57.34 -12.81
C ILE A 110 -3.54 58.08 -13.85
#